data_AF-A0A497TBX2-F1
#
_entry.id   AF-A0A497TBX2-F1
#
_cell.length_a   1.000
_cell.length_b   1.000
_cell.length_c   1.000
_cell.angle_alpha   90.00
_cell.angle_beta   90.00
_cell.angle_gamma   90.00
#
_symmetry.space_group_name_H-M   'P 1'
#
loop_
_entity.id
_entity.type
_entity.pdbx_description
1 polymer ?
#
loop_
_entity_poly.entity_id
_entity_poly.type
_entity_poly.pdbx_seq_one_letter_code
_entity_poly.pdbx_strand_id
1 'polypeptide(L)'
;MEIKSEKPVTWVEAKKIMEKKAKERELGYEQKAALDFLRKFTKLKEKEAKELEAELKKIEKLSEEERVKIINLLPATEDELNLILETELPEEDKKTILKLVKGFIK
;
A
#
# COMPACT_ATOMS: atom_id res chain seq x y z
N MET A 1 14.80 18.18 -16.14
CA MET A 1 13.79 18.20 -15.06
C MET A 1 14.51 17.81 -13.79
N GLU A 2 14.36 18.59 -12.73
CA GLU A 2 14.92 18.28 -11.40
C GLU A 2 13.79 17.82 -10.50
N ILE A 3 13.96 16.67 -9.83
CA ILE A 3 12.99 16.14 -8.88
C ILE A 3 13.20 16.83 -7.55
N LYS A 4 12.21 17.59 -7.08
CA LYS A 4 12.27 18.31 -5.80
C LYS A 4 11.89 17.44 -4.60
N SER A 5 11.04 16.45 -4.81
CA SER A 5 10.55 15.51 -3.80
C SER A 5 9.85 14.36 -4.50
N GLU A 6 9.97 13.17 -3.93
CA GLU A 6 9.23 11.98 -4.29
C GLU A 6 8.74 11.27 -3.03
N LYS A 7 7.66 10.52 -3.18
CA LYS A 7 7.16 9.63 -2.13
C LYS A 7 6.43 8.45 -2.78
N PRO A 8 6.52 7.25 -2.21
CA PRO A 8 5.70 6.14 -2.65
C PRO A 8 4.23 6.42 -2.32
N VAL A 9 3.32 5.78 -3.07
CA VAL A 9 1.87 5.87 -2.83
C VAL A 9 1.27 4.48 -2.84
N THR A 10 0.24 4.29 -2.03
CA THR A 10 -0.54 3.04 -2.00
C THR A 10 -1.32 2.85 -3.30
N TRP A 11 -1.69 1.60 -3.62
CA TRP A 11 -2.59 1.31 -4.74
C TRP A 11 -3.94 2.00 -4.59
N VAL A 12 -4.39 2.25 -3.36
CA VAL A 12 -5.63 2.98 -3.07
C VAL A 12 -5.53 4.44 -3.54
N GLU A 13 -4.42 5.11 -3.22
CA GLU A 13 -4.15 6.48 -3.65
C GLU A 13 -3.92 6.55 -5.17
N ALA A 14 -3.12 5.63 -5.71
CA ALA A 14 -2.86 5.54 -7.14
C ALA A 14 -4.15 5.32 -7.94
N LYS A 15 -5.03 4.42 -7.47
CA LYS A 15 -6.35 4.18 -8.07
C LYS A 15 -7.17 5.46 -8.12
N LYS A 16 -7.26 6.19 -7.01
CA LYS A 16 -8.01 7.45 -6.93
C LYS A 16 -7.47 8.50 -7.91
N ILE A 17 -6.15 8.63 -8.03
CA ILE A 17 -5.50 9.55 -8.97
C ILE A 17 -5.83 9.15 -10.41
N MET A 18 -5.73 7.87 -10.75
CA MET A 18 -5.98 7.36 -12.10
C MET A 18 -7.46 7.46 -12.48
N GLU A 19 -8.39 7.20 -11.55
CA GLU A 19 -9.83 7.38 -11.77
C GLU A 19 -10.20 8.83 -12.00
N LYS A 20 -9.56 9.78 -11.29
CA LYS A 20 -9.74 11.21 -11.54
C LYS A 20 -9.25 11.58 -12.94
N LYS A 21 -8.04 11.14 -13.33
CA LYS A 21 -7.50 11.38 -14.68
C LYS A 21 -8.38 10.81 -15.78
N ALA A 22 -8.97 9.63 -15.58
CA ALA A 22 -9.87 8.98 -16.53
C ALA A 22 -11.18 9.77 -16.76
N LYS A 23 -11.60 10.59 -15.78
CA LYS A 23 -12.76 11.50 -15.92
C LYS A 23 -12.40 12.78 -16.67
N GLU A 24 -11.15 13.22 -16.58
CA GLU A 24 -10.67 14.46 -17.19
C GLU A 24 -10.29 14.28 -18.67
N ARG A 25 -9.81 13.08 -19.04
CA ARG A 25 -9.37 12.77 -20.41
C ARG A 25 -9.36 11.27 -20.68
N GLU A 26 -9.30 10.92 -21.96
CA GLU A 26 -9.05 9.53 -22.34
C GLU A 26 -7.64 9.09 -21.94
N LEU A 27 -7.56 7.92 -21.31
CA LEU A 27 -6.31 7.28 -20.92
C LEU A 27 -5.69 6.51 -22.10
N GLY A 28 -4.36 6.55 -22.21
CA GLY A 28 -3.62 5.69 -23.13
C GLY A 28 -3.72 4.21 -22.74
N TYR A 29 -3.28 3.31 -23.62
CA TYR A 29 -3.36 1.86 -23.42
C TYR A 29 -2.75 1.39 -22.08
N GLU A 30 -1.51 1.79 -21.80
CA GLU A 30 -0.80 1.41 -20.56
C GLU A 30 -1.47 2.01 -19.31
N GLN A 31 -2.03 3.21 -19.43
CA GLN A 31 -2.76 3.87 -18.34
C GLN A 31 -4.09 3.16 -18.03
N LYS A 32 -4.78 2.68 -19.07
CA LYS A 32 -5.98 1.84 -18.91
C LYS A 32 -5.61 0.53 -18.22
N ALA A 33 -4.57 -0.17 -18.69
CA ALA A 33 -4.09 -1.41 -18.07
C ALA A 33 -3.69 -1.22 -16.59
N ALA A 34 -2.98 -0.12 -16.28
CA ALA A 34 -2.62 0.22 -14.91
C ALA A 34 -3.85 0.49 -14.03
N LEU A 35 -4.84 1.24 -14.53
CA LEU A 35 -6.07 1.49 -13.79
C LEU A 35 -6.89 0.21 -13.58
N ASP A 36 -6.92 -0.70 -14.55
CA ASP A 36 -7.61 -1.99 -14.43
C ASP A 36 -6.94 -2.90 -13.40
N PHE A 37 -5.59 -2.94 -13.38
CA PHE A 37 -4.84 -3.59 -12.29
C PHE A 37 -5.24 -3.00 -10.93
N LEU A 38 -5.18 -1.68 -10.78
CA LEU A 38 -5.53 -1.01 -9.53
C LEU A 38 -6.97 -1.33 -9.10
N ARG A 39 -7.94 -1.31 -10.03
CA ARG A 39 -9.33 -1.68 -9.73
C ARG A 39 -9.48 -3.10 -9.22
N LYS A 40 -8.69 -4.05 -9.75
CA LYS A 40 -8.74 -5.47 -9.40
C LYS A 40 -8.02 -5.80 -8.11
N PHE A 41 -6.86 -5.18 -7.86
CA PHE A 41 -5.96 -5.57 -6.78
C PHE A 41 -5.99 -4.64 -5.55
N THR A 42 -6.58 -3.45 -5.65
CA THR A 42 -6.81 -2.60 -4.48
C THR A 42 -7.89 -3.22 -3.57
N LYS A 43 -7.45 -3.89 -2.50
CA LYS A 43 -8.33 -4.56 -1.52
C LYS A 43 -9.02 -3.61 -0.54
N LEU A 44 -8.34 -2.53 -0.14
CA LEU A 44 -8.82 -1.59 0.87
C LEU A 44 -9.58 -0.40 0.28
N LYS A 45 -10.47 0.18 1.08
CA LYS A 45 -11.02 1.52 0.86
C LYS A 45 -10.06 2.60 1.36
N GLU A 46 -10.26 3.83 0.91
CA GLU A 46 -9.43 4.98 1.31
C GLU A 46 -9.33 5.18 2.82
N LYS A 47 -10.45 4.99 3.54
CA LYS A 47 -10.48 5.11 5.00
C LYS A 47 -9.66 4.02 5.67
N GLU A 48 -9.85 2.76 5.27
CA GLU A 48 -9.14 1.60 5.81
C GLU A 48 -7.63 1.70 5.57
N ALA A 49 -7.22 2.13 4.38
CA ALA A 49 -5.81 2.33 4.05
C ALA A 49 -5.14 3.43 4.89
N LYS A 50 -5.85 4.54 5.13
CA LYS A 50 -5.37 5.63 6.01
C LYS A 50 -5.26 5.20 7.47
N GLU A 51 -6.23 4.43 7.95
CA GLU A 51 -6.21 3.86 9.31
C GLU A 51 -5.01 2.91 9.47
N LEU A 52 -4.82 1.98 8.52
CA LEU A 52 -3.68 1.06 8.56
C LEU A 52 -2.33 1.77 8.46
N GLU A 53 -2.19 2.74 7.54
CA GLU A 53 -0.98 3.56 7.42
C GLU A 53 -0.64 4.28 8.74
N ALA A 54 -1.64 4.84 9.43
CA ALA A 54 -1.43 5.55 10.69
C ALA A 54 -0.93 4.63 11.81
N GLU A 55 -1.39 3.39 11.86
CA GLU A 55 -0.90 2.39 12.81
C GLU A 55 0.50 1.89 12.44
N LEU A 56 0.76 1.58 11.16
CA LEU A 56 2.08 1.13 10.69
C LEU A 56 3.16 2.22 10.88
N LYS A 57 2.81 3.50 10.78
CA LYS A 57 3.73 4.62 11.05
C LYS A 57 4.28 4.68 12.47
N LYS A 58 3.63 4.00 13.43
CA LYS A 58 4.10 3.95 14.83
C LYS A 58 5.27 2.98 15.02
N ILE A 59 5.55 2.13 14.03
CA ILE A 59 6.66 1.18 14.06
C ILE A 59 7.86 1.86 13.41
N GLU A 60 8.78 2.39 14.21
CA GLU A 60 9.87 3.27 13.76
C GLU A 60 10.79 2.63 12.70
N LYS A 61 10.96 1.31 12.77
CA LYS A 61 11.82 0.56 11.84
C LYS A 61 11.17 0.26 10.48
N LEU A 62 9.87 0.52 10.31
CA LEU A 62 9.21 0.34 9.00
C LEU A 62 9.44 1.55 8.11
N SER A 63 10.11 1.34 6.98
CA SER A 63 10.25 2.35 5.94
C SER A 63 8.89 2.72 5.31
N GLU A 64 8.81 3.89 4.67
CA GLU A 64 7.59 4.29 3.96
C GLU A 64 7.23 3.34 2.81
N GLU A 65 8.23 2.77 2.14
CA GLU A 65 8.03 1.78 1.08
C GLU A 65 7.47 0.46 1.61
N GLU A 66 8.00 -0.06 2.72
CA GLU A 66 7.50 -1.27 3.36
C GLU A 66 6.05 -1.09 3.83
N ARG A 67 5.70 0.07 4.43
CA ARG A 67 4.32 0.38 4.81
C ARG A 67 3.38 0.36 3.61
N VAL A 68 3.78 1.00 2.52
CA VAL A 68 3.01 1.00 1.26
C VAL A 68 2.83 -0.42 0.73
N LYS A 69 3.88 -1.25 0.72
CA LYS A 69 3.81 -2.65 0.29
C LYS A 69 2.87 -3.47 1.21
N ILE A 70 2.95 -3.31 2.53
CA ILE A 70 2.07 -3.99 3.50
C ILE A 70 0.61 -3.63 3.25
N ILE A 71 0.30 -2.35 3.04
CA ILE A 71 -1.07 -1.88 2.77
C ILE A 71 -1.61 -2.45 1.45
N ASN A 72 -0.77 -2.55 0.43
CA ASN A 72 -1.15 -3.07 -0.88
C ASN A 72 -1.39 -4.58 -0.86
N LEU A 73 -0.51 -5.33 -0.19
CA LEU A 73 -0.47 -6.78 -0.25
C LEU A 73 -1.33 -7.44 0.83
N LEU A 74 -1.42 -6.82 2.02
CA LEU A 74 -2.06 -7.34 3.22
C LEU A 74 -1.52 -8.73 3.60
N PRO A 75 -0.25 -8.85 4.04
CA PRO A 75 0.34 -10.13 4.42
C PRO A 75 -0.43 -10.75 5.59
N ALA A 76 -0.89 -11.99 5.41
CA ALA A 76 -1.65 -12.75 6.39
C ALA A 76 -0.77 -13.68 7.24
N THR A 77 0.43 -13.99 6.73
CA THR A 77 1.41 -14.90 7.36
C THR A 77 2.75 -14.21 7.56
N GLU A 78 3.56 -14.75 8.46
CA GLU A 78 4.90 -14.24 8.71
C GLU A 78 5.81 -14.40 7.48
N ASP A 79 5.66 -15.49 6.72
CA ASP A 79 6.39 -15.70 5.47
C ASP A 79 6.06 -14.60 4.45
N GLU A 80 4.78 -14.27 4.26
CA GLU A 80 4.37 -13.18 3.38
C GLU A 80 4.90 -11.82 3.84
N LEU A 81 4.94 -11.58 5.15
CA LEU A 81 5.51 -10.36 5.70
C LEU A 81 7.02 -10.30 5.48
N ASN A 82 7.75 -11.40 5.71
CA ASN A 82 9.20 -11.48 5.50
C ASN A 82 9.59 -11.28 4.03
N LEU A 83 8.71 -11.62 3.06
CA LEU A 83 8.93 -11.32 1.64
C LEU A 83 8.82 -9.82 1.31
N ILE A 84 8.17 -9.03 2.18
CA ILE A 84 8.00 -7.58 1.99
C ILE A 84 9.11 -6.81 2.68
N LEU A 85 9.51 -7.26 3.86
CA LEU A 85 10.50 -6.59 4.70
C LEU A 85 11.90 -6.67 4.08
N GLU A 86 12.55 -5.52 3.97
CA GLU A 86 13.95 -5.42 3.56
C GLU A 86 14.87 -5.40 4.78
N THR A 87 14.33 -4.96 5.93
CA THR A 87 15.03 -4.94 7.21
C THR A 87 14.44 -5.96 8.19
N GLU A 88 15.31 -6.62 8.97
CA GLU A 88 14.88 -7.50 10.05
C GLU A 88 14.16 -6.70 11.15
N LEU A 89 12.88 -7.01 11.36
CA LEU A 89 12.09 -6.46 12.45
C LEU A 89 12.10 -7.39 13.68
N PRO A 90 12.04 -6.85 14.90
CA PRO A 90 11.74 -7.64 16.09
C PRO A 90 10.46 -8.48 15.93
N GLU A 91 10.43 -9.67 16.52
CA GLU A 91 9.24 -10.54 16.46
C GLU A 91 7.96 -9.85 16.99
N GLU A 92 8.10 -8.98 17.99
CA GLU A 92 6.99 -8.21 18.55
C GLU A 92 6.37 -7.24 17.52
N ASP A 93 7.20 -6.60 16.70
CA ASP A 93 6.76 -5.72 15.62
C ASP A 93 6.10 -6.54 14.51
N LYS A 94 6.69 -7.67 14.10
CA LYS A 94 6.10 -8.58 13.11
C LYS A 94 4.71 -9.06 13.55
N LYS A 95 4.56 -9.48 14.81
CA LYS A 95 3.27 -9.89 15.40
C LYS A 95 2.26 -8.74 15.42
N THR A 96 2.72 -7.53 15.72
CA THR A 96 1.87 -6.32 15.72
C THR A 96 1.36 -6.02 14.31
N ILE A 97 2.22 -6.05 13.29
CA ILE A 97 1.85 -5.84 11.89
C ILE A 97 0.81 -6.87 11.45
N LEU A 98 1.06 -8.15 11.69
CA LEU A 98 0.14 -9.22 11.30
C LEU A 98 -1.22 -9.09 12.00
N LYS A 99 -1.24 -8.66 13.27
CA LYS A 99 -2.48 -8.39 14.00
C LYS A 99 -3.25 -7.21 13.41
N LEU A 100 -2.56 -6.12 13.06
CA LEU A 100 -3.17 -4.96 12.41
C LEU A 100 -3.78 -5.36 11.07
N VAL A 101 -3.00 -6.04 10.21
CA VAL A 101 -3.44 -6.46 8.88
C VAL A 101 -4.65 -7.39 8.92
N LYS A 102 -4.70 -8.34 9.87
CA LYS A 102 -5.85 -9.24 10.06
C LYS A 102 -7.18 -8.51 10.30
N GLY A 103 -7.14 -7.30 10.88
CA GLY A 103 -8.35 -6.47 11.05
C GLY A 103 -8.98 -5.98 9.75
N PHE A 104 -8.26 -6.05 8.62
CA PHE A 104 -8.68 -5.55 7.32
C PHE A 104 -8.87 -6.64 6.25
N ILE A 105 -8.49 -7.89 6.55
CA ILE A 105 -8.76 -9.05 5.68
C ILE A 105 -10.17 -9.57 5.97
N LYS A 106 -11.03 -9.63 4.95
CA LYS A 106 -12.39 -10.19 5.03
C LYS A 106 -12.45 -11.57 4.41
#